data_AF-A0A837HP44-F1
#
_entry.id   AF-A0A837HP44-F1
#
_cell.length_a   1.000
_cell.length_b   1.000
_cell.length_c   1.000
_cell.angle_alpha   90.00
_cell.angle_beta   90.00
_cell.angle_gamma   90.00
#
_symmetry.space_group_name_H-M   'P 1'
#
loop_
_entity.id
_entity.type
_entity.pdbx_description
1 polymer ?
#
loop_
_entity_poly.entity_id
_entity_poly.type
_entity_poly.pdbx_seq_one_letter_code
_entity_poly.pdbx_strand_id
1 'polypeptide(L)'
;MVLSKLAEEVSNAVVATVKGTDDVLSSLRGAVKNQVTGVFKDVGDMATAGMDALVDVVHGAVSGAGQLGASLTAAVKGTVSSSLSAVAEVGGDVISATSIAAGAAVSAVVDLGGDVAGAAVSAVEGAIEAAESIGVNTTEAASEAVKGVVKAADSVGSEAGKSVRDALMAAASLPRDIVERIVRGSEK
;
A
#
# COMPACT_ATOMS: atom_id res chain seq x y z
N MET A 1 13.56 -6.97 6.91
CA MET A 1 13.39 -8.44 6.78
C MET A 1 13.99 -8.86 5.44
N VAL A 2 14.08 -10.16 5.12
CA VAL A 2 14.36 -10.58 3.73
C VAL A 2 13.02 -10.62 3.01
N LEU A 3 12.94 -10.01 1.82
CA LEU A 3 11.79 -10.09 0.93
C LEU A 3 11.36 -11.55 0.76
N SER A 4 10.05 -11.82 0.72
CA SER A 4 9.59 -13.13 0.26
C SER A 4 10.07 -13.34 -1.18
N LYS A 5 10.21 -14.60 -1.59
CA LYS A 5 10.63 -14.94 -2.96
C LYS A 5 9.71 -14.27 -4.00
N LEU A 6 8.40 -14.22 -3.73
CA LEU A 6 7.43 -13.58 -4.61
C LEU A 6 7.63 -12.06 -4.65
N ALA A 7 7.86 -11.41 -3.50
CA ALA A 7 8.12 -9.97 -3.47
C ALA A 7 9.41 -9.59 -4.22
N GLU A 8 10.45 -10.42 -4.15
CA GLU A 8 11.68 -10.24 -4.92
C GLU A 8 11.45 -10.41 -6.44
N GLU A 9 10.70 -11.44 -6.84
CA GLU A 9 10.31 -11.64 -8.24
C GLU A 9 9.47 -10.47 -8.78
N VAL A 10 8.50 -9.98 -7.99
CA VAL A 10 7.70 -8.80 -8.35
C VAL A 10 8.58 -7.55 -8.45
N SER A 11 9.49 -7.32 -7.50
CA SER A 11 10.43 -6.20 -7.53
C SER A 11 11.25 -6.21 -8.83
N ASN A 12 11.81 -7.37 -9.19
CA ASN A 12 12.60 -7.53 -10.41
C ASN A 12 11.75 -7.32 -11.67
N ALA A 13 10.52 -7.83 -11.70
CA ALA A 13 9.58 -7.63 -12.81
C ALA A 13 9.19 -6.15 -12.97
N VAL A 14 8.92 -5.45 -11.87
CA VAL A 14 8.64 -4.01 -11.86
C VAL A 14 9.85 -3.23 -12.35
N VAL A 15 11.06 -3.51 -11.84
CA VAL A 15 12.29 -2.88 -12.33
C VAL A 15 12.47 -3.10 -13.83
N ALA A 16 12.30 -4.33 -14.32
CA ALA A 16 12.45 -4.64 -15.74
C ALA A 16 11.43 -3.93 -16.63
N THR A 17 10.19 -3.75 -16.14
CA THR A 17 9.09 -3.14 -16.90
C THR A 17 9.18 -1.60 -16.91
N VAL A 18 9.65 -1.01 -15.81
CA VAL A 18 9.62 0.44 -15.59
C VAL A 18 10.96 1.10 -15.94
N LYS A 19 12.07 0.36 -15.89
CA LYS A 19 13.40 0.93 -16.19
C LYS A 19 13.46 1.42 -17.65
N GLY A 20 13.79 2.70 -17.81
CA GLY A 20 13.95 3.33 -19.12
C GLY A 20 12.64 3.86 -19.71
N THR A 21 11.54 3.86 -18.97
CA THR A 21 10.32 4.57 -19.38
C THR A 21 10.39 6.04 -18.98
N ASP A 22 9.77 6.90 -19.79
CA ASP A 22 9.70 8.34 -19.51
C ASP A 22 8.71 8.66 -18.37
N ASP A 23 7.68 7.82 -18.20
CA ASP A 23 6.69 7.92 -17.12
C ASP A 23 6.76 6.70 -16.19
N VAL A 24 7.73 6.75 -15.28
CA VAL A 24 8.00 5.71 -14.28
C VAL A 24 6.77 5.40 -13.44
N LEU A 25 5.98 6.42 -13.07
CA LEU A 25 4.86 6.23 -12.15
C LEU A 25 3.68 5.55 -12.85
N SER A 26 3.33 5.97 -14.07
CA SER A 26 2.28 5.29 -14.84
C SER A 26 2.68 3.87 -15.21
N SER A 27 3.95 3.63 -15.56
CA SER A 27 4.47 2.28 -15.79
C SER A 27 4.43 1.42 -14.53
N LEU A 28 4.78 1.98 -13.36
CA LEU A 28 4.68 1.30 -12.07
C LEU A 28 3.22 0.90 -11.77
N ARG A 29 2.28 1.83 -11.90
CA ARG A 29 0.85 1.57 -11.68
C ARG A 29 0.35 0.43 -12.59
N GLY A 30 0.71 0.48 -13.87
CA GLY A 30 0.38 -0.57 -14.83
C GLY A 30 0.99 -1.92 -14.47
N ALA A 31 2.26 -1.94 -14.08
CA ALA A 31 2.95 -3.16 -13.64
C ALA A 31 2.29 -3.77 -12.40
N VAL A 32 2.02 -2.96 -11.38
CA VAL A 32 1.31 -3.38 -10.15
C VAL A 32 -0.04 -3.99 -10.48
N LYS A 33 -0.84 -3.30 -11.29
CA LYS A 33 -2.15 -3.76 -11.70
C LYS A 33 -2.09 -5.11 -12.43
N ASN A 34 -1.15 -5.27 -13.35
CA ASN A 34 -0.95 -6.53 -14.07
C ASN A 34 -0.53 -7.66 -13.13
N GLN A 35 0.36 -7.39 -12.17
CA GLN A 35 0.80 -8.40 -11.19
C GLN A 35 -0.35 -8.81 -10.26
N VAL A 36 -1.09 -7.87 -9.68
CA VAL A 36 -2.23 -8.19 -8.81
C VAL A 36 -3.30 -8.96 -9.58
N THR A 37 -3.71 -8.48 -10.77
CA THR A 37 -4.73 -9.20 -11.54
C THR A 37 -4.28 -10.59 -12.01
N GLY A 38 -2.99 -10.77 -12.34
CA GLY A 38 -2.41 -12.07 -12.68
C GLY A 38 -2.45 -13.03 -11.49
N VAL A 39 -1.89 -12.60 -10.36
CA VAL A 39 -1.89 -13.37 -9.10
C VAL A 39 -3.29 -13.83 -8.70
N PHE A 40 -4.28 -12.93 -8.71
CA PHE A 40 -5.64 -13.29 -8.30
C PHE A 40 -6.33 -14.24 -9.29
N LYS A 41 -6.01 -14.16 -10.59
CA LYS A 41 -6.50 -15.12 -11.60
C LYS A 41 -5.84 -16.49 -11.47
N ASP A 42 -4.56 -16.52 -11.11
CA ASP A 42 -3.77 -17.74 -11.01
C ASP A 42 -4.06 -18.51 -9.71
N VAL A 43 -4.21 -17.81 -8.58
CA VAL A 43 -4.50 -18.41 -7.28
C VAL A 43 -5.96 -18.89 -7.22
N GLY A 44 -6.89 -18.19 -7.87
CA GLY A 44 -8.33 -18.50 -7.91
C GLY A 44 -9.06 -18.35 -6.57
N ASP A 45 -8.34 -18.45 -5.46
CA ASP A 45 -8.81 -18.31 -4.09
C ASP A 45 -8.56 -16.89 -3.59
N MET A 46 -9.63 -16.09 -3.52
CA MET A 46 -9.58 -14.68 -3.12
C MET A 46 -9.54 -14.48 -1.60
N ALA A 47 -9.35 -15.58 -0.86
CA ALA A 47 -9.21 -15.60 0.59
C ALA A 47 -7.74 -15.33 1.00
N THR A 48 -7.22 -16.04 2.00
CA THR A 48 -5.91 -15.77 2.60
C THR A 48 -4.76 -15.79 1.58
N ALA A 49 -4.72 -16.77 0.68
CA ALA A 49 -3.63 -16.92 -0.28
C ALA A 49 -3.53 -15.74 -1.28
N GLY A 50 -4.66 -15.26 -1.80
CA GLY A 50 -4.68 -14.07 -2.66
C GLY A 50 -4.25 -12.81 -1.93
N MET A 51 -4.59 -12.69 -0.64
CA MET A 51 -4.20 -11.55 0.19
C MET A 51 -2.72 -11.58 0.61
N ASP A 52 -2.16 -12.75 0.89
CA ASP A 52 -0.71 -12.91 1.13
C ASP A 52 0.08 -12.53 -0.14
N ALA A 53 -0.39 -12.97 -1.30
CA ALA A 53 0.23 -12.60 -2.56
C ALA A 53 0.04 -11.10 -2.89
N LEU A 54 -1.05 -10.47 -2.46
CA LEU A 54 -1.21 -9.01 -2.53
C LEU A 54 -0.14 -8.28 -1.71
N VAL A 55 0.17 -8.76 -0.49
CA VAL A 55 1.25 -8.21 0.34
C VAL A 55 2.56 -8.27 -0.42
N ASP A 56 2.88 -9.43 -0.99
CA ASP A 56 4.12 -9.63 -1.74
C ASP A 56 4.21 -8.72 -2.98
N VAL A 57 3.11 -8.57 -3.72
CA VAL A 57 3.07 -7.70 -4.90
C VAL A 57 3.28 -6.23 -4.52
N VAL A 58 2.55 -5.75 -3.50
CA VAL A 58 2.67 -4.36 -3.04
C VAL A 58 4.09 -4.09 -2.54
N HIS A 59 4.63 -4.99 -1.72
CA HIS A 59 5.94 -4.85 -1.12
C HIS A 59 7.06 -4.88 -2.18
N GLY A 60 6.96 -5.84 -3.12
CA GLY A 60 7.87 -5.95 -4.25
C GLY A 60 7.82 -4.72 -5.16
N ALA A 61 6.63 -4.18 -5.43
CA ALA A 61 6.47 -3.00 -6.28
C ALA A 61 7.06 -1.73 -5.66
N VAL A 62 6.83 -1.49 -4.37
CA VAL A 62 7.45 -0.35 -3.67
C VAL A 62 8.97 -0.51 -3.62
N SER A 63 9.46 -1.71 -3.36
CA SER A 63 10.90 -2.03 -3.37
C SER A 63 11.52 -1.79 -4.76
N GLY A 64 10.89 -2.30 -5.81
CA GLY A 64 11.34 -2.11 -7.18
C GLY A 64 11.33 -0.63 -7.60
N ALA A 65 10.30 0.12 -7.23
CA ALA A 65 10.25 1.57 -7.46
C ALA A 65 11.38 2.31 -6.72
N GLY A 66 11.67 1.93 -5.48
CA GLY A 66 12.79 2.46 -4.70
C GLY A 66 14.15 2.22 -5.38
N GLN A 67 14.36 1.03 -5.96
CA GLN A 67 15.58 0.71 -6.71
C GLN A 67 15.76 1.56 -7.98
N LEU A 68 14.66 2.03 -8.56
CA LEU A 68 14.67 2.94 -9.71
C LEU A 68 14.88 4.42 -9.32
N GLY A 69 15.03 4.71 -8.02
CA GLY A 69 15.16 6.07 -7.50
C GLY A 69 13.85 6.85 -7.54
N ALA A 70 12.70 6.17 -7.68
CA ALA A 70 11.40 6.83 -7.59
C ALA A 70 11.15 7.35 -6.17
N SER A 71 10.37 8.43 -6.06
CA SER A 71 9.89 8.89 -4.75
C SER A 71 9.08 7.77 -4.08
N LEU A 72 9.53 7.32 -2.89
CA LEU A 72 8.86 6.25 -2.16
C LEU A 72 7.42 6.61 -1.77
N THR A 73 7.13 7.87 -1.46
CA THR A 73 5.77 8.32 -1.15
C THR A 73 4.86 8.26 -2.37
N ALA A 74 5.36 8.69 -3.54
CA ALA A 74 4.63 8.58 -4.80
C ALA A 74 4.43 7.11 -5.23
N ALA A 75 5.46 6.27 -5.05
CA ALA A 75 5.41 4.85 -5.31
C ALA A 75 4.39 4.15 -4.40
N VAL A 76 4.40 4.45 -3.10
CA VAL A 76 3.42 3.92 -2.14
C VAL A 76 2.01 4.28 -2.55
N LYS A 77 1.72 5.56 -2.81
CA LYS A 77 0.39 6.02 -3.24
C LYS A 77 -0.05 5.33 -4.52
N GLY A 78 0.81 5.31 -5.54
CA GLY A 78 0.53 4.69 -6.83
C GLY A 78 0.32 3.18 -6.74
N THR A 79 1.14 2.48 -5.97
CA THR A 79 1.04 1.03 -5.75
C THR A 79 -0.24 0.70 -5.00
N VAL A 80 -0.53 1.33 -3.85
CA VAL A 80 -1.76 1.07 -3.09
C VAL A 80 -2.99 1.32 -3.96
N SER A 81 -3.03 2.45 -4.66
CA SER A 81 -4.16 2.79 -5.52
C SER A 81 -4.38 1.74 -6.62
N SER A 82 -3.32 1.39 -7.34
CA SER A 82 -3.39 0.44 -8.46
C SER A 82 -3.70 -0.98 -8.02
N SER A 83 -3.17 -1.38 -6.86
CA SER A 83 -3.46 -2.68 -6.24
C SER A 83 -4.94 -2.80 -5.90
N LEU A 84 -5.54 -1.78 -5.30
CA LEU A 84 -6.96 -1.82 -4.94
C LEU A 84 -7.88 -1.76 -6.15
N SER A 85 -7.54 -0.96 -7.17
CA SER A 85 -8.24 -1.01 -8.45
C SER A 85 -8.15 -2.40 -9.10
N ALA A 86 -6.98 -3.05 -9.04
CA ALA A 86 -6.80 -4.40 -9.56
C ALA A 86 -7.63 -5.44 -8.80
N VAL A 87 -7.68 -5.35 -7.47
CA VAL A 87 -8.55 -6.18 -6.62
C VAL A 87 -10.02 -6.01 -7.01
N ALA A 88 -10.47 -4.77 -7.23
CA ALA A 88 -11.83 -4.48 -7.67
C ALA A 88 -12.15 -5.11 -9.05
N GLU A 89 -11.21 -5.04 -9.99
CA GLU A 89 -11.38 -5.59 -11.35
C GLU A 89 -11.54 -7.10 -11.39
N VAL A 90 -10.93 -7.81 -10.44
CA VAL A 90 -11.09 -9.26 -10.30
C VAL A 90 -12.26 -9.64 -9.37
N GLY A 91 -13.03 -8.67 -8.89
CA GLY A 91 -14.20 -8.90 -8.02
C GLY A 91 -13.87 -9.15 -6.55
N GLY A 92 -12.69 -8.73 -6.08
CA GLY A 92 -12.22 -8.98 -4.72
C GLY A 92 -12.75 -7.99 -3.69
N ASP A 93 -12.60 -8.34 -2.42
CA ASP A 93 -12.95 -7.45 -1.31
C ASP A 93 -11.91 -6.33 -1.16
N VAL A 94 -12.24 -5.17 -1.75
CA VAL A 94 -11.41 -3.97 -1.72
C VAL A 94 -11.21 -3.43 -0.31
N ILE A 95 -12.23 -3.49 0.55
CA ILE A 95 -12.14 -2.91 1.90
C ILE A 95 -11.18 -3.74 2.75
N SER A 96 -11.29 -5.06 2.71
CA SER A 96 -10.32 -5.95 3.36
C SER A 96 -8.90 -5.76 2.80
N ALA A 97 -8.78 -5.68 1.47
CA ALA A 97 -7.49 -5.45 0.80
C ALA A 97 -6.85 -4.10 1.14
N THR A 98 -7.64 -3.09 1.53
CA THR A 98 -7.16 -1.73 1.81
C THR A 98 -6.18 -1.71 2.99
N SER A 99 -6.55 -2.32 4.12
CA SER A 99 -5.65 -2.38 5.28
C SER A 99 -4.36 -3.17 4.98
N ILE A 100 -4.49 -4.24 4.19
CA ILE A 100 -3.40 -5.14 3.81
C ILE A 100 -2.41 -4.43 2.88
N ALA A 101 -2.90 -3.82 1.79
CA ALA A 101 -2.08 -3.10 0.85
C ALA A 101 -1.39 -1.88 1.49
N ALA A 102 -2.13 -1.10 2.27
CA ALA A 102 -1.55 0.07 2.94
C ALA A 102 -0.45 -0.33 3.94
N GLY A 103 -0.69 -1.36 4.75
CA GLY A 103 0.30 -1.91 5.67
C GLY A 103 1.53 -2.47 4.95
N ALA A 104 1.33 -3.26 3.90
CA ALA A 104 2.42 -3.85 3.11
C ALA A 104 3.31 -2.77 2.46
N ALA A 105 2.70 -1.69 1.96
CA ALA A 105 3.44 -0.58 1.36
C ALA A 105 4.30 0.15 2.41
N VAL A 106 3.79 0.35 3.63
CA VAL A 106 4.56 0.95 4.73
C VAL A 106 5.68 0.02 5.18
N SER A 107 5.43 -1.29 5.30
CA SER A 107 6.47 -2.28 5.62
C SER A 107 7.60 -2.26 4.59
N ALA A 108 7.28 -2.08 3.31
CA ALA A 108 8.31 -1.94 2.27
C ALA A 108 9.19 -0.71 2.49
N VAL A 109 8.60 0.43 2.85
CA VAL A 109 9.37 1.63 3.15
C VAL A 109 10.23 1.46 4.41
N VAL A 110 9.74 0.74 5.42
CA VAL A 110 10.53 0.39 6.61
C VAL A 110 11.77 -0.42 6.21
N ASP A 111 11.59 -1.47 5.40
CA ASP A 111 12.68 -2.35 4.96
C ASP A 111 13.71 -1.62 4.08
N LEU A 112 13.28 -0.57 3.36
CA LEU A 112 14.15 0.32 2.59
C LEU A 112 14.81 1.42 3.44
N GLY A 113 14.45 1.53 4.72
CA GLY A 113 14.94 2.60 5.62
C GLY A 113 14.44 4.00 5.23
N GLY A 114 13.26 4.09 4.60
CA GLY A 114 12.68 5.36 4.15
C GLY A 114 11.80 6.06 5.18
N ASP A 115 11.15 7.15 4.75
CA ASP A 115 10.20 7.92 5.57
C ASP A 115 8.88 7.16 5.77
N VAL A 116 8.80 6.44 6.89
CA VAL A 116 7.63 5.65 7.30
C VAL A 116 6.39 6.51 7.52
N ALA A 117 6.56 7.72 8.06
CA ALA A 117 5.45 8.63 8.37
C ALA A 117 4.83 9.19 7.08
N GLY A 118 5.67 9.68 6.16
CA GLY A 118 5.24 10.13 4.84
C GLY A 118 4.63 8.99 4.00
N ALA A 119 5.19 7.78 4.11
CA ALA A 119 4.65 6.60 3.45
C ALA A 119 3.25 6.24 3.98
N ALA A 120 3.02 6.30 5.29
CA ALA A 120 1.72 6.04 5.87
C ALA A 120 0.65 7.00 5.36
N VAL A 121 0.93 8.31 5.32
CA VAL A 121 0.02 9.31 4.73
C VAL A 121 -0.26 8.98 3.27
N SER A 122 0.79 8.71 2.49
CA SER A 122 0.68 8.41 1.06
C SER A 122 -0.11 7.13 0.77
N ALA A 123 0.00 6.11 1.64
CA ALA A 123 -0.76 4.88 1.53
C ALA A 123 -2.25 5.12 1.76
N VAL A 124 -2.61 5.92 2.78
CA VAL A 124 -4.00 6.30 3.05
C VAL A 124 -4.57 7.13 1.89
N GLU A 125 -3.81 8.08 1.36
CA GLU A 125 -4.22 8.82 0.16
C GLU A 125 -4.43 7.92 -1.05
N GLY A 126 -3.55 6.95 -1.27
CA GLY A 126 -3.69 5.98 -2.37
C GLY A 126 -4.94 5.12 -2.22
N ALA A 127 -5.29 4.75 -0.99
CA ALA A 127 -6.52 4.01 -0.69
C ALA A 127 -7.77 4.85 -0.95
N ILE A 128 -7.79 6.12 -0.54
CA ILE A 128 -8.89 7.05 -0.80
C ILE A 128 -9.04 7.28 -2.31
N GLU A 129 -7.95 7.52 -3.02
CA GLU A 129 -7.94 7.71 -4.48
C GLU A 129 -8.50 6.48 -5.22
N ALA A 130 -8.11 5.27 -4.79
CA ALA A 130 -8.68 4.05 -5.33
C ALA A 130 -10.17 3.96 -5.07
N ALA A 131 -10.58 4.24 -3.84
CA ALA A 131 -11.96 4.16 -3.39
C ALA A 131 -12.87 5.10 -4.18
N GLU A 132 -12.44 6.33 -4.39
CA GLU A 132 -13.11 7.31 -5.24
C GLU A 132 -13.24 6.81 -6.68
N SER A 133 -12.15 6.26 -7.23
CA SER A 133 -12.09 5.83 -8.64
C SER A 133 -12.98 4.61 -8.93
N ILE A 134 -13.12 3.68 -7.97
CA ILE A 134 -13.91 2.45 -8.13
C ILE A 134 -15.29 2.53 -7.47
N GLY A 135 -15.66 3.68 -6.89
CA GLY A 135 -16.98 3.93 -6.31
C GLY A 135 -17.27 3.21 -5.00
N VAL A 136 -16.25 2.85 -4.21
CA VAL A 136 -16.42 2.30 -2.86
C VAL A 136 -16.35 3.40 -1.79
N ASN A 137 -16.74 3.08 -0.56
CA ASN A 137 -16.81 4.06 0.51
C ASN A 137 -15.41 4.58 0.92
N THR A 138 -15.14 5.85 0.62
CA THR A 138 -13.86 6.50 0.92
C THR A 138 -13.57 6.64 2.40
N THR A 139 -14.61 6.78 3.23
CA THR A 139 -14.49 6.86 4.70
C THR A 139 -14.06 5.50 5.28
N GLU A 140 -14.64 4.43 4.77
CA GLU A 140 -14.28 3.06 5.16
C GLU A 140 -12.87 2.70 4.68
N ALA A 141 -12.53 3.02 3.43
CA ALA A 141 -11.19 2.84 2.89
C ALA A 141 -10.13 3.62 3.69
N ALA A 142 -10.39 4.90 4.02
CA ALA A 142 -9.51 5.69 4.87
C ALA A 142 -9.34 5.03 6.25
N SER A 143 -10.43 4.55 6.85
CA SER A 143 -10.40 3.86 8.14
C SER A 143 -9.53 2.60 8.09
N GLU A 144 -9.76 1.72 7.12
CA GLU A 144 -8.99 0.47 6.99
C GLU A 144 -7.52 0.73 6.65
N ALA A 145 -7.24 1.73 5.81
CA ALA A 145 -5.87 2.11 5.48
C ALA A 145 -5.13 2.63 6.73
N VAL A 146 -5.74 3.51 7.52
CA VAL A 146 -5.17 4.02 8.77
C VAL A 146 -4.86 2.86 9.74
N LYS A 147 -5.78 1.90 9.90
CA LYS A 147 -5.52 0.71 10.72
C LYS A 147 -4.32 -0.09 10.20
N GLY A 148 -4.26 -0.32 8.88
CA GLY A 148 -3.18 -1.05 8.22
C GLY A 148 -1.81 -0.43 8.44
N VAL A 149 -1.68 0.87 8.18
CA VAL A 149 -0.39 1.58 8.32
C VAL A 149 0.05 1.73 9.77
N VAL A 150 -0.88 1.98 10.70
CA VAL A 150 -0.57 2.07 12.13
C VAL A 150 -0.10 0.71 12.65
N LYS A 151 -0.78 -0.38 12.28
CA LYS A 151 -0.38 -1.74 12.65
C LYS A 151 1.01 -2.08 12.10
N ALA A 152 1.29 -1.74 10.85
CA ALA A 152 2.60 -1.96 10.25
C ALA A 152 3.69 -1.20 11.03
N ALA A 153 3.46 0.08 11.35
CA ALA A 153 4.41 0.90 12.11
C ALA A 153 4.59 0.42 13.55
N ASP A 154 3.52 0.01 14.23
CA ASP A 154 3.59 -0.54 15.59
C ASP A 154 4.39 -1.86 15.64
N SER A 155 4.38 -2.65 14.56
CA SER A 155 5.20 -3.86 14.46
C SER A 155 6.70 -3.58 14.40
N VAL A 156 7.10 -2.37 13.99
CA VAL A 156 8.49 -1.88 14.02
C VAL A 156 8.87 -1.42 15.43
N GLY A 157 7.97 -0.68 16.08
CA GLY A 157 8.17 -0.20 17.44
C GLY A 157 7.23 0.95 17.83
N SER A 158 7.17 1.23 19.13
CA SER A 158 6.30 2.27 19.70
C SER A 158 6.56 3.66 19.12
N GLU A 159 7.82 4.03 18.89
CA GLU A 159 8.19 5.33 18.33
C GLU A 159 7.75 5.46 16.87
N ALA A 160 7.91 4.39 16.07
CA ALA A 160 7.47 4.38 14.67
C ALA A 160 5.94 4.50 14.58
N GLY A 161 5.21 3.73 15.38
CA GLY A 161 3.77 3.83 15.48
C GLY A 161 3.30 5.22 15.91
N LYS A 162 3.95 5.83 16.92
CA LYS A 162 3.65 7.20 17.35
C LYS A 162 3.89 8.20 16.22
N SER A 163 5.03 8.12 15.54
CA SER A 163 5.35 9.01 14.42
C SER A 163 4.32 8.93 13.29
N VAL A 164 3.84 7.72 12.98
CA VAL A 164 2.77 7.52 11.98
C VAL A 164 1.46 8.12 12.46
N ARG A 165 1.05 7.88 13.71
CA ARG A 165 -0.16 8.49 14.29
C ARG A 165 -0.12 10.02 14.24
N ASP A 166 1.01 10.62 14.61
CA ASP A 166 1.22 12.07 14.59
C ASP A 166 1.14 12.62 13.15
N ALA A 167 1.77 11.95 12.18
CA ALA A 167 1.76 12.37 10.78
C ALA A 167 0.36 12.27 10.15
N LEU A 168 -0.37 11.19 10.41
CA LEU A 168 -1.74 11.03 9.94
C LEU A 168 -2.67 12.11 10.53
N MET A 169 -2.49 12.48 11.79
CA MET A 169 -3.25 13.56 12.45
C MET A 169 -2.91 14.95 11.91
N ALA A 170 -1.68 15.16 11.44
CA ALA A 170 -1.21 16.42 10.86
C ALA A 170 -1.54 16.57 9.36
N ALA A 171 -1.83 15.47 8.67
CA ALA A 171 -2.11 15.47 7.24
C ALA A 171 -3.45 16.14 6.93
N ALA A 172 -3.39 17.34 6.34
CA ALA A 172 -4.59 18.09 5.94
C ALA A 172 -5.39 17.42 4.80
N SER A 173 -4.77 16.50 4.06
CA SER A 173 -5.41 15.73 2.99
C SER A 173 -6.30 14.59 3.50
N LEU A 174 -6.23 14.24 4.79
CA LEU A 174 -6.95 13.10 5.36
C LEU A 174 -8.19 13.53 6.16
N PRO A 175 -9.27 12.73 6.16
CA PRO A 175 -10.45 12.98 7.00
C PRO A 175 -10.09 12.91 8.50
N ARG A 176 -9.91 14.08 9.12
CA ARG A 176 -9.40 14.22 10.50
C ARG A 176 -10.21 13.44 11.52
N ASP A 177 -11.53 13.41 11.38
CA ASP A 177 -12.45 12.69 12.26
C ASP A 177 -12.25 11.17 12.21
N ILE A 178 -11.94 10.62 11.04
CA ILE A 178 -11.66 9.19 10.85
C ILE A 178 -10.33 8.82 11.45
N VAL A 179 -9.29 9.60 11.16
CA VAL A 179 -7.96 9.38 11.72
C VAL A 179 -8.01 9.46 13.26
N GLU A 180 -8.65 10.51 13.80
CA GLU A 180 -8.74 10.74 15.24
C GLU A 180 -9.44 9.58 15.98
N ARG A 181 -10.49 9.02 15.40
CA ARG A 181 -11.23 7.87 15.97
C ARG A 181 -10.34 6.63 16.12
N ILE A 182 -9.48 6.37 15.15
CA ILE A 182 -8.61 5.17 15.15
C ILE A 182 -7.41 5.39 16.06
N VAL A 183 -6.75 6.55 15.92
CA VAL A 183 -5.56 6.89 16.70
C VAL A 183 -5.87 6.89 18.21
N ARG A 184 -6.95 7.55 18.64
CA ARG A 184 -7.35 7.57 20.06
C ARG A 184 -7.94 6.25 20.56
N GLY A 185 -8.52 5.45 19.67
CA GLY A 185 -9.04 4.12 20.00
C GLY A 185 -7.93 3.12 20.37
N SER A 186 -6.70 3.35 19.92
CA SER A 186 -5.53 2.50 20.17
C SER A 186 -4.79 2.76 21.49
N GLU A 187 -5.13 3.85 22.22
CA GLU A 187 -4.50 4.23 23.50
C GLU A 187 -5.21 3.66 24.75
N LYS A 188 -6.15 2.71 24.58
CA LYS A 188 -6.86 2.01 25.67
C LYS A 188 -6.45 0.56 25.73
#